data_AF-V4LU29-F1
#
_entry.id   AF-V4LU29-F1
#
_cell.length_a   1.000
_cell.length_b   1.000
_cell.length_c   1.000
_cell.angle_alpha   90.00
_cell.angle_beta   90.00
_cell.angle_gamma   90.00
#
_symmetry.space_group_name_H-M   'P 1'
#
loop_
_entity.id
_entity.type
_entity.pdbx_description
1 polymer ?
#
loop_
_entity_poly.entity_id
_entity_poly.type
_entity_poly.pdbx_seq_one_letter_code
_entity_poly.pdbx_strand_id
1 'polypeptide(L)'
;MAKDRKNVLRGWENLDTDILVMIFKKYFSLDELTSRVAHVCRGWRVACSDPILWNTLDLSHMRTKFLKVSCMPCWYLVGHSDKDQEKHKNLDFHYDLFPNDDMITYTTGRCPNLRRLVLPSWDRLEERGICDAISFCKKLESLTMPSMPNPHFVFSAIRENCKKFRELKVMGPIDLFFVQNLVCLLPKLKVLSLRCTSIHIDALTKILDKMKRLEVLNIYHSYIEVSDTEVTEVPWSTVIEKAFKLKQFVACNDPKTCVKCQWTEKDEGVMRWNMYDEGLWKEDEISSLHL
;
A
#
# COMPACT_ATOMS: atom_id res chain seq x y z
N MET A 1 28.74 21.03 60.29
CA MET A 1 27.86 20.07 59.59
C MET A 1 27.30 20.75 58.35
N ALA A 2 27.97 20.58 57.21
CA ALA A 2 27.49 21.11 55.93
C ALA A 2 26.46 20.13 55.35
N LYS A 3 25.27 20.65 54.99
CA LYS A 3 24.17 19.89 54.39
C LYS A 3 24.51 19.64 52.93
N ASP A 4 24.88 18.41 52.60
CA ASP A 4 25.21 17.97 51.25
C ASP A 4 23.94 18.02 50.38
N ARG A 5 23.83 19.03 49.51
CA ARG A 5 22.80 19.06 48.47
C ARG A 5 23.19 18.03 47.42
N LYS A 6 22.64 16.82 47.54
CA LYS A 6 22.62 15.85 46.44
C LYS A 6 21.92 16.52 45.25
N ASN A 7 22.69 17.02 44.29
CA ASN A 7 22.22 17.23 42.94
C ASN A 7 21.81 15.86 42.41
N VAL A 8 20.52 15.56 42.53
CA VAL A 8 19.92 14.44 41.79
C VAL A 8 20.04 14.86 40.32
N LEU A 9 21.11 14.40 39.66
CA LEU A 9 21.17 14.36 38.22
C LEU A 9 19.93 13.56 37.80
N ARG A 10 18.86 14.25 37.39
CA ARG A 10 17.71 13.60 36.78
C ARG A 10 18.22 13.03 35.47
N GLY A 11 18.55 11.74 35.47
CA GLY A 11 18.92 11.04 34.26
C GLY A 11 17.78 11.13 33.25
N TRP A 12 18.14 11.00 31.98
CA TRP A 12 17.21 11.09 30.85
C TRP A 12 16.05 10.10 30.93
N GLU A 13 16.20 9.04 31.73
CA GLU A 13 15.15 8.07 32.06
C GLU A 13 14.00 8.62 32.91
N ASN A 14 14.20 9.74 33.60
CA ASN A 14 13.19 10.41 34.44
C ASN A 14 12.59 11.66 33.79
N LEU A 15 12.88 11.90 32.51
CA LEU A 15 12.26 12.97 31.74
C LEU A 15 10.79 12.61 31.50
N ASP A 16 9.93 13.63 31.45
CA ASP A 16 8.51 13.44 31.18
C ASP A 16 8.31 12.78 29.80
N THR A 17 7.41 11.80 29.75
CA THR A 17 7.10 11.04 28.53
C THR A 17 6.73 11.95 27.37
N ASP A 18 5.96 13.02 27.63
CA ASP A 18 5.52 13.94 26.58
C ASP A 18 6.72 14.69 25.97
N ILE A 19 7.69 15.06 26.80
CA ILE A 19 8.93 15.72 26.34
C ILE A 19 9.78 14.74 25.53
N LEU A 20 9.92 13.49 25.98
CA LEU A 20 10.64 12.45 25.23
C LEU A 20 9.99 12.20 23.87
N VAL A 21 8.66 12.10 23.81
CA VAL A 21 7.90 11.94 22.56
C VAL A 21 8.16 13.11 21.61
N MET A 22 8.18 14.35 22.10
CA MET A 22 8.48 15.53 21.28
C MET A 22 9.92 15.51 20.73
N ILE A 23 10.90 15.07 21.54
CA ILE A 23 12.29 14.93 21.10
C ILE A 23 12.41 13.81 20.06
N PHE A 24 11.84 12.65 20.35
CA PHE A 24 11.86 11.47 19.50
C PHE A 24 11.29 11.76 18.12
N LYS A 25 10.13 12.42 18.08
CA LYS A 25 9.49 12.86 16.84
C LYS A 25 10.37 13.77 15.98
N LYS A 26 11.19 14.61 16.61
CA LYS A 26 11.94 15.67 15.94
C LYS A 26 13.32 15.21 15.46
N TYR A 27 13.94 14.26 16.14
CA TYR A 27 15.36 13.95 15.96
C TYR A 27 15.67 12.51 15.56
N PHE A 28 14.68 11.61 15.55
CA PHE A 28 14.91 10.20 15.25
C PHE A 28 13.98 9.71 14.16
N SER A 29 14.52 8.94 13.23
CA SER A 29 13.75 8.15 12.26
C SER A 29 13.03 6.97 12.93
N LEU A 30 12.03 6.40 12.26
CA LEU A 30 11.30 5.24 12.79
C LEU A 30 12.19 3.99 12.94
N ASP A 31 13.18 3.82 12.06
CA ASP A 31 14.21 2.79 12.21
C ASP A 31 15.03 2.99 13.48
N GLU A 32 15.49 4.20 13.77
CA GLU A 32 16.25 4.49 15.00
C GLU A 32 15.38 4.35 16.25
N LEU A 33 14.11 4.76 16.19
CA LEU A 33 13.17 4.65 17.29
C LEU A 33 12.95 3.19 17.70
N THR A 34 12.84 2.30 16.71
CA THR A 34 12.61 0.86 16.91
C THR A 34 13.87 0.09 17.25
N SER A 35 14.97 0.32 16.53
CA SER A 35 16.19 -0.48 16.65
C SER A 35 17.12 -0.01 17.77
N ARG A 36 17.04 1.27 18.19
CA ARG A 36 17.97 1.86 19.18
C ARG A 36 17.25 2.48 20.36
N VAL A 37 16.40 3.49 20.12
CA VAL A 37 15.85 4.34 21.19
C VAL A 37 14.93 3.54 22.13
N ALA A 38 14.08 2.65 21.59
CA ALA A 38 13.19 1.79 22.39
C ALA A 38 13.93 0.74 23.25
N HIS A 39 15.22 0.54 23.02
CA HIS A 39 16.07 -0.41 23.75
C HIS A 39 16.90 0.25 24.86
N VAL A 40 16.91 1.58 24.98
CA VAL A 40 17.69 2.31 25.99
C VAL A 40 17.20 2.03 27.41
N CYS A 41 15.91 2.26 27.68
CA CYS A 41 15.30 1.98 28.98
C CYS A 41 13.78 1.81 28.87
N ARG A 42 13.12 1.40 29.96
CA ARG A 42 11.67 1.20 29.98
C ARG A 42 10.89 2.50 29.72
N GLY A 43 11.32 3.63 30.27
CA GLY A 43 10.67 4.93 30.04
C GLY A 43 10.72 5.34 28.57
N TRP A 44 11.88 5.17 27.94
CA TRP A 44 12.06 5.46 26.52
C TRP A 44 11.26 4.52 25.63
N ARG A 45 11.14 3.23 25.98
CA ARG A 45 10.26 2.29 25.29
C ARG A 45 8.77 2.70 25.34
N VAL A 46 8.33 3.24 26.48
CA VAL A 46 6.97 3.76 26.65
C VAL A 46 6.79 5.01 25.78
N ALA A 47 7.73 5.95 25.81
CA ALA A 47 7.69 7.12 24.94
C ALA A 47 7.72 6.74 23.44
N CYS A 48 8.58 5.80 23.03
CA CYS A 48 8.60 5.26 21.66
C CYS A 48 7.29 4.56 21.26
N SER A 49 6.44 4.18 22.22
CA SER A 49 5.14 3.56 21.95
C SER A 49 4.00 4.57 21.78
N ASP A 50 4.27 5.86 21.93
CA ASP A 50 3.26 6.90 21.85
C ASP A 50 2.69 7.02 20.42
N PRO A 51 1.35 6.98 20.23
CA PRO A 51 0.71 7.07 18.93
C PRO A 51 1.11 8.30 18.09
N ILE A 52 1.59 9.37 18.73
CA ILE A 52 2.04 10.58 18.04
C ILE A 52 3.24 10.30 17.12
N LEU A 53 4.12 9.37 17.51
CA LEU A 53 5.29 8.95 16.74
C LEU A 53 4.92 8.05 15.56
N TRP A 54 3.79 7.33 15.66
CA TRP A 54 3.33 6.35 14.67
C TRP A 54 2.21 6.87 13.77
N ASN A 55 1.97 8.19 13.77
CA ASN A 55 0.93 8.78 12.93
C ASN A 55 1.21 8.62 11.44
N THR A 56 2.49 8.52 11.05
CA THR A 56 2.94 8.26 9.68
C THR A 56 4.12 7.29 9.80
N LEU A 57 4.03 6.12 9.18
CA LEU A 57 5.08 5.10 9.24
C LEU A 57 5.46 4.69 7.81
N ASP A 58 6.48 5.35 7.27
CA ASP A 58 7.04 4.98 5.98
C ASP A 58 8.15 3.94 6.17
N LEU A 59 7.83 2.69 5.84
CA LEU A 59 8.73 1.55 5.75
C LEU A 59 9.15 1.27 4.29
N SER A 60 8.90 2.19 3.36
CA SER A 60 9.31 2.09 1.97
C SER A 60 10.82 2.16 1.79
N HIS A 61 11.57 2.58 2.80
CA HIS A 61 13.04 2.53 2.75
C HIS A 61 13.62 1.26 3.40
N MET A 62 12.79 0.49 4.10
CA MET A 62 13.18 -0.76 4.75
C MET A 62 13.13 -1.91 3.75
N ARG A 63 14.29 -2.52 3.47
CA ARG A 63 14.40 -3.69 2.58
C ARG A 63 14.85 -4.91 3.37
N THR A 64 14.22 -6.07 3.14
CA THR A 64 14.70 -7.31 3.74
C THR A 64 15.93 -7.78 2.96
N LYS A 65 17.13 -7.72 3.56
CA LYS A 65 18.40 -8.13 2.91
C LYS A 65 18.51 -9.63 2.61
N PHE A 66 17.50 -10.43 2.94
CA PHE A 66 17.57 -11.88 2.89
C PHE A 66 16.19 -12.47 2.57
N LEU A 67 16.08 -13.14 1.42
CA LEU A 67 15.75 -14.57 1.31
C LEU A 67 15.56 -14.95 -0.17
N LYS A 68 16.33 -15.96 -0.62
CA LYS A 68 16.07 -16.72 -1.85
C LYS A 68 14.65 -17.28 -1.78
N VAL A 69 13.74 -16.78 -2.61
CA VAL A 69 12.58 -17.56 -3.07
C VAL A 69 12.99 -18.20 -4.38
N SER A 70 12.64 -19.47 -4.58
CA SER A 70 13.10 -20.33 -5.68
C SER A 70 12.63 -19.93 -7.10
N CYS A 71 12.13 -18.71 -7.30
CA CYS A 71 12.09 -18.06 -8.61
C CYS A 71 13.29 -17.12 -8.73
N MET A 72 14.35 -17.61 -9.37
CA MET A 72 15.66 -16.96 -9.58
C MET A 72 15.64 -16.02 -10.80
N PRO A 73 16.67 -15.16 -11.03
CA PRO A 73 17.51 -14.38 -10.11
C PRO A 73 17.34 -12.85 -10.36
N CYS A 74 17.55 -12.00 -9.36
CA CYS A 74 18.20 -10.70 -9.58
C CYS A 74 18.71 -10.10 -8.26
N TRP A 75 19.82 -9.39 -8.36
CA TRP A 75 20.82 -9.16 -7.33
C TRP A 75 21.06 -7.65 -7.16
N TYR A 76 21.26 -7.23 -5.91
CA TYR A 76 21.91 -6.01 -5.37
C TYR A 76 21.23 -4.62 -5.31
N LEU A 77 21.72 -3.92 -4.27
CA LEU A 77 22.01 -2.48 -4.05
C LEU A 77 20.86 -1.49 -3.79
N VAL A 78 20.90 -0.92 -2.58
CA VAL A 78 19.93 0.03 -2.01
C VAL A 78 20.44 1.46 -2.22
N GLY A 79 19.68 2.27 -2.95
CA GLY A 79 19.83 3.72 -2.98
C GLY A 79 18.97 4.38 -1.90
N HIS A 80 19.58 5.23 -1.08
CA HIS A 80 18.88 6.15 -0.19
C HIS A 80 18.32 7.34 -0.99
N SER A 81 17.08 7.74 -0.70
CA SER A 81 16.59 9.07 -1.05
C SER A 81 15.55 9.49 -0.03
N ASP A 82 15.99 10.36 0.90
CA ASP A 82 15.10 11.15 1.75
C ASP A 82 14.36 12.18 0.90
N LYS A 83 13.03 12.18 0.97
CA LYS A 83 12.23 13.39 0.75
C LYS A 83 11.08 13.43 1.74
N ASP A 84 11.15 14.44 2.61
CA ASP A 84 10.06 14.92 3.44
C ASP A 84 8.79 15.19 2.61
N GLN A 85 7.68 14.52 2.93
CA GLN A 85 6.34 15.03 2.58
C GLN A 85 5.30 14.73 3.68
N GLU A 86 4.74 15.84 4.18
CA GLU A 86 3.40 16.08 4.74
C GLU A 86 2.72 15.09 5.71
N LYS A 87 2.12 15.66 6.77
CA LYS A 87 1.40 15.03 7.88
C LYS A 87 0.17 14.20 7.46
N HIS A 88 0.36 13.06 6.80
CA HIS A 88 -0.69 12.14 6.41
C HIS A 88 -0.58 10.80 7.14
N LYS A 89 -1.74 10.23 7.46
CA LYS A 89 -1.90 9.01 8.26
C LYS A 89 -1.63 7.77 7.41
N ASN A 90 -0.39 7.57 6.99
CA ASN A 90 0.01 6.58 6.00
C ASN A 90 0.95 5.53 6.61
N LEU A 91 0.89 4.31 6.09
CA LEU A 91 1.77 3.20 6.43
C LEU A 91 2.16 2.52 5.14
N ASP A 92 3.41 2.69 4.74
CA ASP A 92 3.87 2.30 3.41
C ASP A 92 5.02 1.31 3.53
N PHE A 93 4.85 0.08 3.03
CA PHE A 93 5.89 -0.95 3.02
C PHE A 93 6.57 -0.99 1.67
N HIS A 94 7.90 -1.13 1.66
CA HIS A 94 8.63 -1.38 0.41
C HIS A 94 8.19 -2.71 -0.19
N TYR A 95 8.24 -2.84 -1.52
CA TYR A 95 7.89 -4.10 -2.18
C TYR A 95 8.89 -5.24 -1.89
N ASP A 96 10.17 -4.93 -1.68
CA ASP A 96 11.15 -5.93 -1.20
C ASP A 96 11.09 -6.20 0.31
N LEU A 97 10.12 -5.61 1.02
CA LEU A 97 9.88 -5.95 2.41
C LEU A 97 8.91 -7.14 2.44
N PHE A 98 9.33 -8.23 3.07
CA PHE A 98 8.49 -9.41 3.29
C PHE A 98 7.91 -9.37 4.69
N PRO A 99 6.79 -8.66 4.89
CA PRO A 99 6.17 -8.60 6.19
C PRO A 99 5.71 -9.97 6.66
N ASN A 100 5.75 -10.20 7.96
CA ASN A 100 5.01 -11.29 8.60
C ASN A 100 3.78 -10.73 9.31
N ASP A 101 2.86 -11.63 9.66
CA ASP A 101 1.59 -11.32 10.33
C ASP A 101 1.79 -10.51 11.61
N ASP A 102 2.77 -10.88 12.44
CA ASP A 102 3.06 -10.19 13.69
C ASP A 102 3.46 -8.73 13.44
N MET A 103 4.30 -8.47 12.44
CA MET A 103 4.76 -7.11 12.14
C MET A 103 3.62 -6.24 11.62
N ILE A 104 2.78 -6.73 10.70
CA ILE A 104 1.65 -5.93 10.17
C ILE A 104 0.60 -5.69 11.24
N THR A 105 0.30 -6.70 12.05
CA THR A 105 -0.68 -6.62 13.13
C THR A 105 -0.17 -5.67 14.22
N TYR A 106 1.10 -5.79 14.59
CA TYR A 106 1.73 -4.91 15.57
C TYR A 106 1.74 -3.45 15.10
N THR A 107 2.19 -3.19 13.87
CA THR A 107 2.28 -1.83 13.33
C THR A 107 0.89 -1.20 13.17
N THR A 108 -0.06 -1.90 12.56
CA THR A 108 -1.43 -1.40 12.40
C THR A 108 -2.16 -1.21 13.73
N GLY A 109 -1.96 -2.11 14.70
CA GLY A 109 -2.52 -1.98 16.05
C GLY A 109 -2.05 -0.73 16.80
N ARG A 110 -0.86 -0.21 16.48
CA ARG A 110 -0.33 1.05 17.03
C ARG A 110 -0.71 2.30 16.23
N CYS A 111 -1.31 2.12 15.05
CA CYS A 111 -1.71 3.21 14.15
C CYS A 111 -3.24 3.28 14.00
N PRO A 112 -4.04 3.48 15.07
CA PRO A 112 -5.51 3.43 14.99
C PRO A 112 -6.14 4.54 14.13
N ASN A 113 -5.34 5.55 13.78
CA ASN A 113 -5.75 6.65 12.93
C ASN A 113 -5.37 6.46 11.46
N LEU A 114 -4.78 5.33 11.09
CA LEU A 114 -4.31 5.05 9.73
C LEU A 114 -5.42 5.27 8.70
N ARG A 115 -5.08 5.99 7.63
CA ARG A 115 -5.95 6.32 6.49
C ARG A 115 -5.47 5.65 5.20
N ARG A 116 -4.17 5.43 5.04
CA ARG A 116 -3.61 4.71 3.92
C ARG A 116 -2.73 3.57 4.41
N LEU A 117 -2.91 2.40 3.81
CA LEU A 117 -2.02 1.26 3.95
C LEU A 117 -1.49 0.90 2.56
N VAL A 118 -0.18 0.87 2.39
CA VAL A 118 0.46 0.37 1.17
C VAL A 118 1.27 -0.86 1.53
N LEU A 119 0.83 -2.00 1.01
CA LEU A 119 1.44 -3.28 1.26
C LEU A 119 1.53 -4.04 -0.08
N PRO A 120 2.55 -3.77 -0.90
CA PRO A 120 2.61 -4.30 -2.27
C PRO A 120 3.03 -5.78 -2.36
N SER A 121 3.55 -6.38 -1.28
CA SER A 121 4.01 -7.78 -1.26
C SER A 121 3.46 -8.55 -0.07
N TRP A 122 2.75 -9.65 -0.32
CA TRP A 122 2.00 -10.42 0.68
C TRP A 122 2.45 -11.88 0.79
N ASP A 123 3.59 -12.26 0.21
CA ASP A 123 4.02 -13.66 0.04
C ASP A 123 4.15 -14.48 1.34
N ARG A 124 4.23 -13.82 2.50
CA ARG A 124 4.37 -14.45 3.82
C ARG A 124 3.22 -14.15 4.77
N LEU A 125 2.18 -13.51 4.27
CA LEU A 125 1.05 -13.10 5.09
C LEU A 125 -0.04 -14.16 5.02
N GLU A 126 -0.55 -14.55 6.18
CA GLU A 126 -1.73 -15.39 6.22
C GLU A 126 -3.00 -14.53 6.11
N GLU A 127 -4.07 -15.12 5.61
CA GLU A 127 -5.39 -14.47 5.51
C GLU A 127 -5.82 -13.86 6.85
N ARG A 128 -5.54 -14.56 7.96
CA ARG A 128 -5.86 -14.08 9.31
C ARG A 128 -5.06 -12.82 9.66
N GLY A 129 -3.74 -12.82 9.46
CA GLY A 129 -2.90 -11.65 9.76
C GLY A 129 -3.33 -10.41 8.97
N ILE A 130 -3.70 -10.58 7.70
CA ILE A 130 -4.23 -9.49 6.87
C ILE A 130 -5.57 -8.98 7.42
N CYS A 131 -6.50 -9.88 7.73
CA CYS A 131 -7.80 -9.52 8.30
C CYS A 131 -7.63 -8.77 9.63
N ASP A 132 -6.76 -9.26 10.51
CA ASP A 132 -6.47 -8.65 11.80
C ASP A 132 -5.89 -7.24 11.62
N ALA A 133 -4.90 -7.08 10.74
CA ALA A 133 -4.30 -5.79 10.42
C ALA A 133 -5.34 -4.76 9.90
N ILE A 134 -6.21 -5.17 8.97
CA ILE A 134 -7.31 -4.34 8.46
C ILE A 134 -8.30 -4.00 9.58
N SER A 135 -8.55 -4.94 10.50
CA SER A 135 -9.47 -4.74 11.61
C SER A 135 -9.02 -3.61 12.56
N PHE A 136 -7.72 -3.39 12.73
CA PHE A 136 -7.20 -2.27 13.54
C PHE A 136 -7.36 -0.90 12.84
N CYS A 137 -7.43 -0.89 11.51
CA CYS A 137 -7.46 0.33 10.69
C CYS A 137 -8.88 0.89 10.46
N LYS A 138 -9.61 1.24 11.53
CA LYS A 138 -11.02 1.68 11.43
C LYS A 138 -11.25 2.97 10.61
N LYS A 139 -10.20 3.77 10.41
CA LYS A 139 -10.22 5.02 9.62
C LYS A 139 -9.58 4.86 8.24
N LEU A 140 -9.32 3.64 7.78
CA LEU A 140 -8.73 3.38 6.48
C LEU A 140 -9.62 3.92 5.36
N GLU A 141 -9.00 4.67 4.46
CA GLU A 141 -9.59 5.35 3.32
C GLU A 141 -9.01 4.80 2.01
N SER A 142 -7.74 4.34 2.02
CA SER A 142 -6.96 3.92 0.86
C SER A 142 -6.15 2.64 1.16
N LEU A 143 -6.12 1.70 0.22
CA LEU A 143 -5.26 0.50 0.26
C LEU A 143 -4.53 0.32 -1.07
N THR A 144 -3.24 0.01 -1.01
CA THR A 144 -2.48 -0.56 -2.13
C THR A 144 -2.11 -2.00 -1.77
N MET A 145 -2.49 -2.96 -2.60
CA MET A 145 -2.27 -4.39 -2.39
C MET A 145 -1.87 -5.11 -3.69
N PRO A 146 -1.18 -6.27 -3.63
CA PRO A 146 -1.04 -7.13 -4.79
C PRO A 146 -2.39 -7.71 -5.20
N SER A 147 -2.51 -8.11 -6.46
CA SER A 147 -3.58 -8.99 -6.90
C SER A 147 -3.38 -10.37 -6.29
N MET A 148 -4.48 -11.09 -6.09
CA MET A 148 -4.45 -12.41 -5.47
C MET A 148 -5.64 -13.29 -5.92
N PRO A 149 -5.49 -14.63 -5.92
CA PRO A 149 -6.53 -15.53 -6.39
C PRO A 149 -7.85 -15.42 -5.62
N ASN A 150 -7.80 -15.10 -4.31
CA ASN A 150 -8.98 -14.96 -3.47
C ASN A 150 -8.97 -13.62 -2.72
N PRO A 151 -9.52 -12.54 -3.31
CA PRO A 151 -9.59 -11.24 -2.64
C PRO A 151 -10.79 -11.11 -1.67
N HIS A 152 -11.64 -12.15 -1.57
CA HIS A 152 -12.89 -12.10 -0.80
C HIS A 152 -12.65 -11.69 0.66
N PHE A 153 -11.66 -12.29 1.31
CA PHE A 153 -11.40 -12.05 2.72
C PHE A 153 -10.92 -10.62 2.99
N VAL A 154 -10.08 -10.07 2.11
CA VAL A 154 -9.60 -8.68 2.20
C VAL A 154 -10.78 -7.73 2.09
N PHE A 155 -11.59 -7.89 1.05
CA PHE A 155 -12.71 -7.00 0.79
C PHE A 155 -13.80 -7.14 1.85
N SER A 156 -14.00 -8.34 2.41
CA SER A 156 -14.89 -8.57 3.54
C SER A 156 -14.39 -7.85 4.78
N ALA A 157 -13.11 -8.01 5.12
CA ALA A 157 -12.49 -7.31 6.25
C ALA A 157 -12.60 -5.78 6.11
N ILE A 158 -12.35 -5.23 4.92
CA ILE A 158 -12.52 -3.79 4.63
C ILE A 158 -13.98 -3.38 4.82
N ARG A 159 -14.92 -4.12 4.24
CA ARG A 159 -16.35 -3.83 4.32
C ARG A 159 -16.84 -3.77 5.76
N GLU A 160 -16.35 -4.66 6.61
CA GLU A 160 -16.74 -4.77 8.01
C GLU A 160 -16.09 -3.70 8.89
N ASN A 161 -14.83 -3.33 8.61
CA ASN A 161 -14.01 -2.54 9.54
C ASN A 161 -13.79 -1.08 9.10
N CYS A 162 -13.81 -0.79 7.80
CA CYS A 162 -13.30 0.46 7.24
C CYS A 162 -14.43 1.28 6.56
N LYS A 163 -15.29 1.91 7.37
CA LYS A 163 -16.49 2.64 6.87
C LYS A 163 -16.20 3.82 5.94
N LYS A 164 -14.96 4.30 5.90
CA LYS A 164 -14.50 5.44 5.07
C LYS A 164 -13.70 5.02 3.85
N PHE A 165 -13.56 3.72 3.62
CA PHE A 165 -12.79 3.18 2.50
C PHE A 165 -13.35 3.63 1.16
N ARG A 166 -12.47 4.13 0.28
CA ARG A 166 -12.88 4.70 -1.01
C ARG A 166 -11.84 4.58 -2.13
N GLU A 167 -10.56 4.30 -1.83
CA GLU A 167 -9.48 4.23 -2.83
C GLU A 167 -8.77 2.88 -2.77
N LEU A 168 -8.61 2.23 -3.92
CA LEU A 168 -7.91 0.95 -4.04
C LEU A 168 -6.93 1.02 -5.21
N LYS A 169 -5.67 0.67 -4.95
CA LYS A 169 -4.67 0.37 -5.99
C LYS A 169 -4.36 -1.12 -5.92
N VAL A 170 -4.44 -1.79 -7.06
CA VAL A 170 -4.18 -3.23 -7.16
C VAL A 170 -3.01 -3.45 -8.10
N MET A 171 -2.10 -4.32 -7.67
CA MET A 171 -0.83 -4.56 -8.35
C MET A 171 -0.75 -6.02 -8.80
N GLY A 172 -0.93 -6.26 -10.10
CA GLY A 172 -0.88 -7.59 -10.71
C GLY A 172 -2.16 -7.92 -11.52
N PRO A 173 -2.22 -9.11 -12.13
CA PRO A 173 -3.29 -9.49 -13.08
C PRO A 173 -4.70 -9.38 -12.49
N ILE A 174 -5.64 -8.85 -13.28
CA ILE A 174 -7.04 -8.64 -12.87
C ILE A 174 -7.96 -9.49 -13.73
N ASP A 175 -8.52 -10.53 -13.12
CA ASP A 175 -9.51 -11.41 -13.75
C ASP A 175 -10.95 -11.02 -13.40
N LEU A 176 -11.89 -11.72 -14.02
CA LEU A 176 -13.32 -11.50 -13.78
C LEU A 176 -13.73 -11.87 -12.33
N PHE A 177 -13.10 -12.88 -11.72
CA PHE A 177 -13.43 -13.33 -10.37
C PHE A 177 -13.05 -12.28 -9.31
N PHE A 178 -11.89 -11.63 -9.47
CA PHE A 178 -11.43 -10.52 -8.66
C PHE A 178 -12.45 -9.37 -8.70
N VAL A 179 -12.87 -8.98 -9.89
CA VAL A 179 -13.84 -7.88 -10.07
C VAL A 179 -15.22 -8.25 -9.54
N GLN A 180 -15.66 -9.50 -9.66
CA GLN A 180 -16.93 -9.93 -9.06
C GLN A 180 -16.93 -9.72 -7.55
N ASN A 181 -15.85 -10.09 -6.87
CA ASN A 181 -15.68 -9.83 -5.43
C ASN A 181 -15.66 -8.32 -5.14
N LEU A 182 -14.92 -7.53 -5.93
CA LEU A 182 -14.81 -6.08 -5.78
C LEU A 182 -16.19 -5.40 -5.86
N VAL A 183 -16.97 -5.72 -6.89
CA VAL A 183 -18.31 -5.17 -7.11
C VAL A 183 -19.25 -5.54 -5.96
N CYS A 184 -19.22 -6.79 -5.52
CA CYS A 184 -20.11 -7.29 -4.47
C CYS A 184 -19.79 -6.73 -3.09
N LEU A 185 -18.50 -6.63 -2.73
CA LEU A 185 -18.06 -6.32 -1.37
C LEU A 185 -17.71 -4.84 -1.17
N LEU A 186 -17.23 -4.16 -2.22
CA LEU A 186 -16.82 -2.75 -2.18
C LEU A 186 -17.60 -1.85 -3.16
N PRO A 187 -18.95 -1.89 -3.20
CA PRO A 187 -19.76 -1.15 -4.19
C PRO A 187 -19.69 0.38 -4.03
N LYS A 188 -19.11 0.88 -2.92
CA LYS A 188 -18.97 2.31 -2.61
C LYS A 188 -17.60 2.89 -2.99
N LEU A 189 -16.71 2.08 -3.58
CA LEU A 189 -15.39 2.53 -4.01
C LEU A 189 -15.52 3.70 -4.99
N LYS A 190 -14.66 4.71 -4.83
CA LYS A 190 -14.64 5.92 -5.65
C LYS A 190 -13.45 5.99 -6.59
N VAL A 191 -12.31 5.45 -6.17
CA VAL A 191 -11.05 5.53 -6.90
C VAL A 191 -10.49 4.12 -7.02
N LEU A 192 -10.23 3.69 -8.26
CA LEU A 192 -9.61 2.40 -8.55
C LEU A 192 -8.42 2.61 -9.48
N SER A 193 -7.24 2.15 -9.08
CA SER A 193 -6.05 2.09 -9.92
C SER A 193 -5.66 0.65 -10.17
N LEU A 194 -5.65 0.28 -11.44
CA LEU A 194 -5.18 -0.98 -12.00
C LEU A 194 -4.02 -0.71 -12.96
N ARG A 195 -3.21 0.32 -12.66
CA ARG A 195 -2.07 0.73 -13.49
C ARG A 195 -1.07 -0.41 -13.65
N CYS A 196 -0.44 -0.55 -14.82
CA CYS A 196 0.61 -1.54 -15.11
C CYS A 196 0.18 -3.00 -14.86
N THR A 197 -1.13 -3.32 -14.90
CA THR A 197 -1.64 -4.69 -14.74
C THR A 197 -2.08 -5.27 -16.08
N SER A 198 -2.20 -6.59 -16.18
CA SER A 198 -3.12 -7.15 -17.17
C SER A 198 -4.55 -7.11 -16.64
N ILE A 199 -5.52 -6.87 -17.53
CA ILE A 199 -6.93 -6.76 -17.17
C ILE A 199 -7.76 -7.51 -18.21
N HIS A 200 -8.51 -8.50 -17.76
CA HIS A 200 -9.45 -9.19 -18.63
C HIS A 200 -10.57 -8.24 -19.10
N ILE A 201 -10.90 -8.26 -20.39
CA ILE A 201 -11.91 -7.35 -20.98
C ILE A 201 -13.27 -7.41 -20.29
N ASP A 202 -13.72 -8.61 -19.89
CA ASP A 202 -14.96 -8.78 -19.13
C ASP A 202 -14.88 -8.17 -17.72
N ALA A 203 -13.71 -8.26 -17.09
CA ALA A 203 -13.47 -7.66 -15.78
C ALA A 203 -13.58 -6.14 -15.89
N LEU A 204 -12.93 -5.53 -16.88
CA LEU A 204 -13.03 -4.09 -17.16
C LEU A 204 -14.47 -3.67 -17.46
N THR A 205 -15.16 -4.42 -18.31
CA THR A 205 -16.57 -4.17 -18.66
C THR A 205 -17.47 -4.23 -17.43
N LYS A 206 -17.25 -5.22 -16.55
CA LYS A 206 -18.00 -5.39 -15.30
C LYS A 206 -17.79 -4.23 -14.33
N ILE A 207 -16.56 -3.71 -14.21
CA ILE A 207 -16.25 -2.51 -13.41
C ILE A 207 -17.13 -1.35 -13.89
N LEU A 208 -17.05 -1.04 -15.18
CA LEU A 208 -17.76 0.08 -15.80
C LEU A 208 -19.30 -0.08 -15.71
N ASP A 209 -19.80 -1.30 -15.80
CA ASP A 209 -21.23 -1.58 -15.76
C ASP A 209 -21.84 -1.60 -14.36
N LYS A 210 -21.10 -2.04 -13.34
CA LYS A 210 -21.65 -2.33 -12.01
C LYS A 210 -21.19 -1.37 -10.93
N MET A 211 -20.03 -0.74 -11.03
CA MET A 211 -19.50 0.16 -10.00
C MET A 211 -20.04 1.59 -10.15
N LYS A 212 -21.30 1.81 -9.80
CA LYS A 212 -22.01 3.09 -10.01
C LYS A 212 -21.48 4.29 -9.22
N ARG A 213 -20.66 4.03 -8.19
CA ARG A 213 -20.04 5.08 -7.35
C ARG A 213 -18.59 5.36 -7.71
N LEU A 214 -18.04 4.63 -8.69
CA LEU A 214 -16.69 4.86 -9.14
C LEU A 214 -16.62 6.21 -9.84
N GLU A 215 -15.70 7.05 -9.40
CA GLU A 215 -15.47 8.40 -9.91
C GLU A 215 -14.19 8.45 -10.75
N VAL A 216 -13.16 7.68 -10.36
CA VAL A 216 -11.85 7.65 -10.99
C VAL A 216 -11.44 6.20 -11.28
N LEU A 217 -11.06 5.92 -12.52
CA LEU A 217 -10.46 4.65 -12.93
C LEU A 217 -9.14 4.91 -13.65
N ASN A 218 -8.06 4.35 -13.13
CA ASN A 218 -6.74 4.38 -13.76
C ASN A 218 -6.38 2.97 -14.28
N ILE A 219 -6.16 2.86 -15.58
CA ILE A 219 -5.64 1.67 -16.28
C ILE A 219 -4.40 2.06 -17.11
N TYR A 220 -3.67 3.09 -16.69
CA TYR A 220 -2.48 3.55 -17.38
C TYR A 220 -1.42 2.46 -17.37
N HIS A 221 -0.69 2.32 -18.48
CA HIS A 221 0.28 1.24 -18.67
C HIS A 221 -0.27 -0.19 -18.55
N SER A 222 -1.58 -0.39 -18.53
CA SER A 222 -2.19 -1.71 -18.44
C SER A 222 -2.36 -2.35 -19.82
N TYR A 223 -2.33 -3.69 -19.85
CA TYR A 223 -2.60 -4.50 -21.03
C TYR A 223 -4.00 -5.12 -20.91
N ILE A 224 -4.81 -5.04 -21.96
CA ILE A 224 -6.18 -5.58 -21.95
C ILE A 224 -6.17 -6.96 -22.60
N GLU A 225 -6.46 -7.98 -21.80
CA GLU A 225 -6.56 -9.36 -22.25
C GLU A 225 -7.94 -9.61 -22.86
N VAL A 226 -7.96 -10.09 -24.10
CA VAL A 226 -9.16 -10.50 -24.82
C VAL A 226 -9.08 -12.01 -25.01
N SER A 227 -10.12 -12.76 -24.65
CA SER A 227 -10.12 -14.22 -24.83
C SER A 227 -10.19 -14.58 -26.33
N ASP A 228 -9.35 -15.52 -26.78
CA ASP A 228 -9.33 -16.02 -28.15
C ASP A 228 -10.61 -16.79 -28.56
N THR A 229 -11.50 -17.09 -27.61
CA THR A 229 -12.54 -18.11 -27.78
C THR A 229 -13.97 -17.59 -28.03
N GLU A 230 -14.26 -16.29 -27.92
CA GLU A 230 -15.62 -15.78 -28.16
C GLU A 230 -15.67 -14.49 -28.98
N VAL A 231 -16.40 -14.56 -30.10
CA VAL A 231 -16.58 -13.55 -31.17
C VAL A 231 -17.34 -12.28 -30.73
N THR A 232 -17.61 -12.10 -29.44
CA THR A 232 -18.13 -10.82 -28.93
C THR A 232 -16.98 -9.96 -28.45
N GLU A 233 -16.13 -9.51 -29.37
CA GLU A 233 -15.23 -8.39 -29.12
C GLU A 233 -16.12 -7.21 -28.70
N VAL A 234 -16.16 -6.90 -27.40
CA VAL A 234 -16.72 -5.62 -26.95
C VAL A 234 -15.83 -4.56 -27.57
N PRO A 235 -16.33 -3.73 -28.51
CA PRO A 235 -15.48 -2.77 -29.18
C PRO A 235 -14.86 -1.84 -28.14
N TRP A 236 -13.57 -1.55 -28.25
CA TRP A 236 -12.90 -0.61 -27.33
C TRP A 236 -13.63 0.74 -27.26
N SER A 237 -14.29 1.16 -28.33
CA SER A 237 -15.19 2.34 -28.34
C SER A 237 -16.29 2.26 -27.28
N THR A 238 -16.86 1.09 -27.04
CA THR A 238 -17.90 0.86 -26.01
C THR A 238 -17.31 1.02 -24.61
N VAL A 239 -16.09 0.52 -24.38
CA VAL A 239 -15.37 0.69 -23.11
C VAL A 239 -15.14 2.17 -22.85
N ILE A 240 -14.67 2.90 -23.86
CA ILE A 240 -14.44 4.35 -23.80
C ILE A 240 -15.74 5.12 -23.54
N GLU A 241 -16.83 4.81 -24.25
CA GLU A 241 -18.16 5.39 -24.03
C GLU A 241 -18.67 5.20 -22.60
N LYS A 242 -18.47 4.01 -22.04
CA LYS A 242 -18.82 3.73 -20.65
C LYS A 242 -17.90 4.47 -19.68
N ALA A 243 -16.60 4.56 -19.98
CA ALA A 243 -15.61 5.25 -19.16
C ALA A 243 -15.82 6.77 -19.09
N PHE A 244 -16.39 7.39 -20.14
CA PHE A 244 -16.74 8.83 -20.12
C PHE A 244 -17.75 9.22 -19.02
N LYS A 245 -18.44 8.26 -18.40
CA LYS A 245 -19.33 8.51 -17.26
C LYS A 245 -18.58 8.75 -15.96
N LEU A 246 -17.31 8.36 -15.90
CA LEU A 246 -16.42 8.62 -14.76
C LEU A 246 -16.01 10.09 -14.76
N LYS A 247 -15.72 10.64 -13.59
CA LYS A 247 -15.15 11.99 -13.48
C LYS A 247 -13.76 12.06 -14.08
N GLN A 248 -13.00 10.96 -13.97
CA GLN A 248 -11.68 10.84 -14.52
C GLN A 248 -11.44 9.39 -14.96
N PHE A 249 -10.99 9.23 -16.19
CA PHE A 249 -10.51 7.96 -16.72
C PHE A 249 -9.10 8.17 -17.25
N VAL A 250 -8.16 7.38 -16.74
CA VAL A 250 -6.74 7.48 -17.10
C VAL A 250 -6.35 6.20 -17.82
N ALA A 251 -5.95 6.33 -19.09
CA ALA A 251 -5.52 5.22 -19.93
C ALA A 251 -4.40 5.71 -20.85
N CYS A 252 -3.56 4.79 -21.34
CA CYS A 252 -2.49 5.16 -22.25
C CYS A 252 -3.06 5.54 -23.62
N ASN A 253 -2.63 6.67 -24.16
CA ASN A 253 -3.09 7.15 -25.48
C ASN A 253 -2.61 6.26 -26.63
N ASP A 254 -1.37 5.76 -26.53
CA ASP A 254 -0.78 4.86 -27.51
C ASP A 254 0.05 3.77 -26.80
N PRO A 255 -0.58 2.64 -26.44
CA PRO A 255 0.10 1.53 -25.80
C PRO A 255 1.25 0.95 -26.64
N LYS A 256 1.19 1.07 -27.97
CA LYS A 256 2.19 0.48 -28.88
C LYS A 256 3.50 1.24 -28.89
N THR A 257 3.50 2.54 -28.58
CA THR A 257 4.73 3.34 -28.49
C THR A 257 5.16 3.58 -27.04
N CYS A 258 4.31 3.30 -26.07
CA CYS A 258 4.62 3.44 -24.66
C CYS A 258 5.48 2.28 -24.14
N VAL A 259 6.72 2.58 -23.74
CA VAL A 259 7.68 1.60 -23.21
C VAL A 259 7.13 0.80 -22.01
N LYS A 260 6.43 1.46 -21.08
CA LYS A 260 5.85 0.81 -19.89
C LYS A 260 4.67 -0.11 -20.25
N CYS A 261 3.87 0.24 -21.27
CA CYS A 261 2.83 -0.65 -21.79
C CYS A 261 3.43 -1.90 -22.42
N GLN A 262 4.47 -1.73 -23.25
CA GLN A 262 5.18 -2.84 -23.90
C GLN A 262 5.81 -3.80 -22.88
N TRP A 263 6.37 -3.29 -21.77
CA TRP A 263 6.85 -4.13 -20.68
C TRP A 263 5.72 -4.93 -20.04
N THR A 264 4.60 -4.27 -19.73
CA THR A 264 3.44 -4.92 -19.10
C THR A 264 2.85 -6.01 -19.97
N GLU A 265 2.75 -5.78 -21.29
CA GLU A 265 2.32 -6.78 -22.26
C GLU A 265 3.30 -7.95 -22.33
N LYS A 266 4.61 -7.68 -22.43
CA LYS A 266 5.66 -8.71 -22.49
C LYS A 266 5.72 -9.58 -21.23
N ASP A 267 5.44 -9.00 -20.07
CA ASP A 267 5.42 -9.71 -18.80
C ASP A 267 4.06 -10.37 -18.50
N GLU A 268 3.12 -10.38 -19.45
CA GLU A 268 1.79 -10.98 -19.29
C GLU A 268 1.06 -10.41 -18.06
N GLY A 269 1.23 -9.11 -17.81
CA GLY A 269 0.65 -8.42 -16.65
C GLY A 269 1.27 -8.77 -15.29
N VAL A 270 2.27 -9.64 -15.25
CA VAL A 270 3.06 -9.91 -14.06
C VAL A 270 4.00 -8.73 -13.86
N MET A 271 3.70 -7.87 -12.88
CA MET A 271 4.51 -6.68 -12.62
C MET A 271 5.92 -7.04 -12.14
N ARG A 272 6.92 -6.91 -13.03
CA ARG A 272 8.34 -7.07 -12.74
C ARG A 272 9.04 -5.72 -12.58
N TRP A 273 8.46 -4.78 -11.84
CA TRP A 273 8.95 -3.40 -11.75
C TRP A 273 10.43 -3.28 -11.36
N ASN A 274 10.89 -4.16 -10.46
CA ASN A 274 12.28 -4.25 -10.04
C ASN A 274 13.27 -4.53 -11.19
N MET A 275 12.81 -5.11 -12.30
CA MET A 275 13.63 -5.32 -13.48
C MET A 275 13.80 -4.06 -14.32
N TYR A 276 12.95 -3.05 -14.12
CA TYR A 276 12.88 -1.86 -14.96
C TYR A 276 13.24 -0.57 -14.22
N ASP A 277 12.64 -0.34 -13.05
CA ASP A 277 12.91 0.80 -12.16
C ASP A 277 12.23 0.60 -10.78
N GLU A 278 13.04 0.66 -9.71
CA GLU A 278 12.60 0.48 -8.32
C GLU A 278 11.59 1.53 -7.82
N GLY A 279 11.48 2.68 -8.48
CA GLY A 279 10.55 3.76 -8.11
C GLY A 279 9.14 3.59 -8.68
N LEU A 280 8.94 2.72 -9.67
CA LEU A 280 7.68 2.67 -10.45
C LEU A 280 6.45 2.32 -9.62
N TRP A 281 6.61 1.54 -8.56
CA TRP A 281 5.49 1.15 -7.70
C TRP A 281 4.94 2.31 -6.86
N LYS A 282 5.79 3.32 -6.59
CA LYS A 282 5.42 4.57 -5.89
C LYS A 282 4.64 5.52 -6.80
N GLU A 283 4.83 5.42 -8.11
CA GLU A 283 4.14 6.27 -9.07
C GLU A 283 2.66 5.86 -9.24
N ASP A 284 1.78 6.86 -9.31
CA ASP A 284 0.43 6.76 -9.83
C ASP A 284 0.03 8.10 -10.49
N GLU A 285 -0.76 8.04 -11.55
CA GLU A 285 -1.36 9.21 -12.22
C GLU A 285 -2.47 9.84 -11.38
N ILE A 286 -3.04 9.08 -10.44
CA ILE A 286 -3.97 9.59 -9.45
C ILE A 286 -3.15 10.16 -8.31
N SER A 287 -3.18 11.48 -8.15
CA SER A 287 -2.40 12.20 -7.12
C SER A 287 -2.65 11.68 -5.71
N SER A 288 -3.88 11.20 -5.43
CA SER A 288 -4.13 10.59 -4.13
C SER A 288 -3.28 9.34 -3.98
N LEU A 289 -3.15 8.45 -4.97
CA LEU A 289 -2.46 7.16 -4.86
C LEU A 289 -0.95 7.19 -5.14
N HIS A 290 -0.38 8.35 -5.46
CA HIS A 290 1.06 8.56 -5.58
C HIS A 290 1.72 8.54 -4.19
N LEU A 291 2.94 7.97 -4.08
CA LEU A 291 3.72 7.83 -2.84
C LEU A 291 4.99 8.65 -2.85
#